data_AF-A0A2V8HTL8-F1
#
_entry.id   AF-A0A2V8HTL8-F1
#
_cell.length_a   1.000
_cell.length_b   1.000
_cell.length_c   1.000
_cell.angle_alpha   90.00
_cell.angle_beta   90.00
_cell.angle_gamma   90.00
#
_symmetry.space_group_name_H-M   'P 1'
#
loop_
_entity.id
_entity.type
_entity.pdbx_description
1 polymer ?
#
loop_
_entity_poly.entity_id
_entity_poly.type
_entity_poly.pdbx_seq_one_letter_code
_entity_poly.pdbx_strand_id
1 'polypeptide(L)'
;MLWMGSGVAGAIRKRGGSAIEREAMAQGPIAKGESVVTSAGTLPMRCVIHAAVMGVTLRTNADLIGRATRSALERARERHLSSIAFPALGTGVGGFPIGECANVMLQAVRDHVASGETPLREVRFVLFGREAYETFAAAIANGL
;
A
#
# COMPACT_ATOMS: atom_id res chain seq x y z
N MET A 1 -0.21 -15.46 -4.20
CA MET A 1 -0.87 -15.69 -2.88
C MET A 1 -0.64 -14.47 -2.00
N LEU A 2 -1.56 -14.17 -1.08
CA LEU A 2 -1.58 -12.95 -0.27
C LEU A 2 -1.41 -13.26 1.23
N TRP A 3 -0.31 -13.94 1.56
CA TRP A 3 -0.01 -14.35 2.92
C TRP A 3 0.44 -13.16 3.78
N MET A 4 -0.08 -13.05 5.01
CA MET A 4 0.15 -11.93 5.93
C MET A 4 1.07 -12.36 7.08
N GLY A 5 2.27 -12.86 6.74
CA GLY A 5 3.15 -13.56 7.67
C GLY A 5 4.00 -12.68 8.59
N SER A 6 4.38 -11.49 8.14
CA SER A 6 5.33 -10.62 8.84
C SER A 6 5.14 -9.14 8.50
N GLY A 7 5.93 -8.26 9.14
CA GLY A 7 5.90 -6.82 8.90
C GLY A 7 4.53 -6.20 9.12
N VAL A 8 4.20 -5.20 8.31
CA VAL A 8 2.91 -4.50 8.38
C VAL A 8 1.73 -5.44 8.11
N ALA A 9 1.85 -6.37 7.16
CA ALA A 9 0.80 -7.35 6.86
C ALA A 9 0.50 -8.23 8.09
N GLY A 10 1.54 -8.76 8.73
CA GLY A 10 1.41 -9.54 9.97
C GLY A 10 0.80 -8.72 11.13
N ALA A 11 1.18 -7.45 11.26
CA ALA A 11 0.62 -6.54 12.27
C ALA A 11 -0.89 -6.28 12.05
N ILE A 12 -1.30 -6.03 10.80
CA ILE A 12 -2.71 -5.85 10.42
C ILE A 12 -3.51 -7.12 10.75
N ARG A 13 -3.02 -8.31 10.33
CA ARG A 13 -3.69 -9.58 10.64
C ARG A 13 -3.79 -9.80 12.15
N LYS A 14 -2.71 -9.56 12.91
CA LYS A 14 -2.67 -9.76 14.36
C LYS A 14 -3.72 -8.89 15.08
N ARG A 15 -3.92 -7.65 14.63
CA ARG A 15 -4.86 -6.70 15.27
C ARG A 15 -6.30 -6.83 14.73
N GLY A 16 -6.45 -7.13 13.45
CA GLY A 16 -7.74 -7.21 12.76
C GLY A 16 -8.36 -8.61 12.68
N GLY A 17 -7.62 -9.64 13.10
CA GLY A 17 -8.08 -11.03 13.10
C GLY A 17 -7.79 -11.77 11.80
N SER A 18 -7.88 -13.11 11.85
CA SER A 18 -7.55 -14.01 10.75
C SER A 18 -8.52 -13.93 9.56
N ALA A 19 -9.70 -13.31 9.73
CA ALA A 19 -10.66 -13.10 8.65
C ALA A 19 -10.05 -12.33 7.47
N ILE A 20 -9.23 -11.30 7.75
CA ILE A 20 -8.59 -10.47 6.72
C ILE A 20 -7.69 -11.32 5.81
N GLU A 21 -6.85 -12.17 6.40
CA GLU A 21 -5.96 -13.05 5.62
C GLU A 21 -6.74 -14.12 4.86
N ARG A 22 -7.79 -14.70 5.46
CA ARG A 22 -8.64 -15.69 4.76
C ARG A 22 -9.30 -15.09 3.53
N GLU A 23 -9.87 -13.90 3.64
CA GLU A 23 -10.49 -13.18 2.51
C GLU A 23 -9.47 -12.79 1.44
N ALA A 24 -8.25 -12.37 1.84
CA ALA A 24 -7.19 -12.04 0.90
C ALA A 24 -6.71 -13.29 0.14
N MET A 25 -6.49 -14.40 0.86
CA MET A 25 -6.05 -15.66 0.27
C MET A 25 -7.09 -16.25 -0.69
N ALA A 26 -8.39 -16.10 -0.40
CA ALA A 26 -9.47 -16.54 -1.28
C ALA A 26 -9.54 -15.77 -2.61
N GLN A 27 -8.99 -14.56 -2.66
CA GLN A 27 -8.91 -13.73 -3.87
C GLN A 27 -7.57 -13.90 -4.62
N GLY A 28 -6.64 -14.67 -4.08
CA GLY A 28 -5.35 -14.94 -4.71
C GLY A 28 -5.39 -16.18 -5.63
N PRO A 29 -4.40 -16.32 -6.52
CA PRO A 29 -3.32 -15.37 -6.80
C PRO A 29 -3.79 -14.15 -7.62
N ILE A 30 -3.15 -13.00 -7.38
CA ILE A 30 -3.30 -11.80 -8.22
C ILE A 30 -1.97 -11.46 -8.87
N ALA A 31 -2.00 -10.66 -9.95
CA ALA A 31 -0.76 -10.27 -10.61
C ALA A 31 0.06 -9.31 -9.73
N LYS A 32 1.39 -9.33 -9.90
CA LYS A 32 2.27 -8.36 -9.24
C LYS A 32 1.94 -6.96 -9.78
N GLY A 33 1.82 -6.00 -8.87
CA GLY A 33 1.36 -4.64 -9.18
C GLY A 33 -0.15 -4.46 -9.05
N GLU A 34 -0.92 -5.51 -8.76
CA GLU A 34 -2.37 -5.40 -8.51
C GLU A 34 -2.71 -5.37 -7.03
N SER A 35 -3.95 -4.99 -6.73
CA SER A 35 -4.50 -4.93 -5.38
C SER A 35 -5.92 -5.51 -5.30
N VAL A 36 -6.22 -6.17 -4.18
CA VAL A 36 -7.57 -6.65 -3.83
C VAL A 36 -8.07 -6.04 -2.52
N VAL A 37 -9.37 -6.06 -2.31
CA VAL A 37 -10.01 -5.46 -1.14
C VAL A 37 -10.67 -6.53 -0.29
N THR A 38 -10.52 -6.41 1.01
CA THR A 38 -11.13 -7.28 2.03
C THR A 38 -11.85 -6.44 3.08
N SER A 39 -12.67 -7.06 3.91
CA SER A 39 -13.10 -6.47 5.17
C SER A 39 -11.90 -6.10 6.04
N ALA A 40 -12.08 -5.19 6.99
CA ALA A 40 -11.03 -4.85 7.94
C ALA A 40 -11.03 -5.76 9.19
N GLY A 41 -11.79 -6.85 9.17
CA GLY A 41 -12.01 -7.71 10.33
C GLY A 41 -12.48 -6.90 11.55
N THR A 42 -11.73 -6.94 12.64
CA THR A 42 -12.04 -6.20 13.89
C THR A 42 -11.45 -4.79 13.95
N LEU A 43 -10.79 -4.31 12.90
CA LEU A 43 -10.26 -2.95 12.85
C LEU A 43 -11.39 -1.93 12.67
N PRO A 44 -11.25 -0.71 13.20
CA PRO A 44 -12.25 0.35 13.04
C PRO A 44 -12.20 1.01 11.64
N MET A 45 -11.72 0.29 10.63
CA MET A 45 -11.53 0.77 9.27
C MET A 45 -12.57 0.14 8.34
N ARG A 46 -12.87 0.78 7.20
CA ARG A 46 -13.86 0.24 6.24
C ARG A 46 -13.38 -1.04 5.56
N CYS A 47 -12.11 -1.10 5.19
CA CYS A 47 -11.53 -2.22 4.46
C CYS A 47 -10.00 -2.23 4.57
N VAL A 48 -9.39 -3.35 4.16
CA VAL A 48 -7.95 -3.45 3.89
C VAL A 48 -7.73 -3.71 2.41
N ILE A 49 -6.83 -2.93 1.80
CA ILE A 49 -6.39 -3.08 0.42
C ILE A 49 -5.03 -3.79 0.42
N HIS A 50 -4.97 -4.97 -0.19
CA HIS A 50 -3.78 -5.82 -0.25
C HIS A 50 -3.07 -5.64 -1.57
N ALA A 51 -1.94 -4.94 -1.55
CA ALA A 51 -1.18 -4.59 -2.74
C ALA A 51 0.00 -5.55 -2.97
N ALA A 52 0.00 -6.28 -4.09
CA ALA A 52 1.00 -7.30 -4.41
C ALA A 52 2.27 -6.70 -5.03
N VAL A 53 3.18 -6.20 -4.19
CA VAL A 53 4.42 -5.54 -4.65
C VAL A 53 5.58 -6.50 -4.94
N MET A 54 5.47 -7.77 -4.56
CA MET A 54 6.51 -8.79 -4.77
C MET A 54 5.89 -10.17 -4.93
N GLY A 55 6.63 -11.08 -5.57
CA GLY A 55 6.26 -12.49 -5.71
C GLY A 55 7.03 -13.39 -4.75
N VAL A 56 7.07 -14.69 -5.06
CA VAL A 56 7.80 -15.70 -4.27
C VAL A 56 9.29 -15.45 -4.13
N THR A 57 9.89 -14.69 -5.06
CA THR A 57 11.31 -14.33 -5.02
C THR A 57 11.61 -13.24 -3.99
N LEU A 58 10.58 -12.66 -3.37
CA LEU A 58 10.67 -11.54 -2.43
C LEU A 58 11.39 -10.31 -2.98
N ARG A 59 11.58 -10.23 -4.31
CA ARG A 59 12.13 -9.06 -4.99
C ARG A 59 11.01 -8.19 -5.52
N THR A 60 11.22 -6.89 -5.42
CA THR A 60 10.36 -5.85 -5.99
C THR A 60 11.19 -4.91 -6.88
N ASN A 61 10.54 -3.95 -7.51
CA ASN A 61 11.17 -2.87 -8.26
C ASN A 61 10.24 -1.66 -8.30
N ALA A 62 10.74 -0.53 -8.81
CA ALA A 62 10.00 0.73 -8.93
C ALA A 62 8.68 0.56 -9.70
N ASP A 63 8.67 -0.19 -10.81
CA ASP A 63 7.47 -0.43 -11.61
C ASP A 63 6.37 -1.15 -10.79
N LEU A 64 6.74 -2.22 -10.07
CA LEU A 64 5.79 -2.97 -9.25
C LEU A 64 5.22 -2.13 -8.10
N ILE A 65 6.06 -1.34 -7.43
CA ILE A 65 5.61 -0.45 -6.36
C ILE A 65 4.67 0.63 -6.92
N GLY A 66 5.01 1.24 -8.05
CA GLY A 66 4.18 2.24 -8.71
C GLY A 66 2.83 1.68 -9.15
N ARG A 67 2.84 0.52 -9.82
CA ARG A 67 1.60 -0.16 -10.24
C ARG A 67 0.73 -0.56 -9.05
N ALA A 68 1.32 -1.14 -8.01
CA ALA A 68 0.59 -1.53 -6.80
C ALA A 68 -0.02 -0.32 -6.08
N THR A 69 0.71 0.80 -6.01
CA THR A 69 0.22 2.05 -5.43
C THR A 69 -0.96 2.60 -6.23
N ARG A 70 -0.84 2.68 -7.56
CA ARG A 70 -1.94 3.09 -8.45
C ARG A 70 -3.15 2.16 -8.32
N SER A 71 -2.92 0.84 -8.32
CA SER A 71 -3.99 -0.14 -8.17
C SER A 71 -4.72 0.04 -6.84
N ALA A 72 -4.03 0.30 -5.73
CA ALA A 72 -4.65 0.57 -4.45
C ALA A 72 -5.47 1.87 -4.44
N LEU A 73 -4.98 2.93 -5.10
CA LEU A 73 -5.73 4.19 -5.26
C LEU A 73 -7.00 3.99 -6.10
N GLU A 74 -6.95 3.19 -7.17
CA GLU A 74 -8.13 2.84 -7.96
C GLU A 74 -9.15 2.04 -7.15
N ARG A 75 -8.70 1.06 -6.35
CA ARG A 75 -9.58 0.33 -5.42
C ARG A 75 -10.24 1.27 -4.39
N ALA A 76 -9.52 2.30 -3.94
CA ALA A 76 -10.07 3.31 -3.04
C ALA A 76 -11.13 4.19 -3.73
N ARG A 77 -10.87 4.58 -4.98
CA ARG A 77 -11.80 5.34 -5.83
C ARG A 77 -13.10 4.56 -6.07
N GLU A 78 -13.01 3.31 -6.51
CA GLU A 78 -14.16 2.42 -6.77
C GLU A 78 -15.03 2.17 -5.54
N ARG A 79 -14.47 2.30 -4.33
CA ARG A 79 -15.19 2.13 -3.06
C ARG A 79 -15.62 3.44 -2.41
N HIS A 80 -15.41 4.57 -3.12
CA HIS A 80 -15.70 5.91 -2.63
C HIS A 80 -15.12 6.13 -1.22
N LEU A 81 -13.84 5.81 -1.04
CA LEU A 81 -13.12 6.09 0.20
C LEU A 81 -12.69 7.56 0.24
N SER A 82 -12.84 8.21 1.40
CA SER A 82 -12.39 9.59 1.62
C SER A 82 -10.96 9.67 2.13
N SER A 83 -10.39 8.58 2.61
CA SER A 83 -9.00 8.52 3.06
C SER A 83 -8.37 7.14 2.87
N ILE A 84 -7.04 7.12 2.75
CA ILE A 84 -6.23 5.91 2.64
C ILE A 84 -4.89 6.11 3.35
N ALA A 85 -4.39 5.04 3.98
CA ALA A 85 -3.07 5.02 4.60
C ALA A 85 -2.17 3.97 3.94
N PHE A 86 -0.96 4.36 3.59
CA PHE A 86 0.06 3.50 2.99
C PHE A 86 1.26 3.33 3.93
N PRO A 87 1.80 2.11 4.09
CA PRO A 87 3.18 1.95 4.53
C PRO A 87 4.16 2.22 3.38
N ALA A 88 5.46 2.27 3.66
CA ALA A 88 6.49 2.22 2.61
C ALA A 88 6.48 0.84 1.93
N LEU A 89 5.93 0.77 0.72
CA LEU A 89 5.74 -0.48 0.00
C LEU A 89 7.07 -1.03 -0.54
N GLY A 90 7.35 -2.30 -0.26
CA GLY A 90 8.51 -3.01 -0.82
C GLY A 90 9.85 -2.78 -0.11
N THR A 91 9.91 -1.93 0.92
CA THR A 91 11.18 -1.52 1.57
C THR A 91 11.63 -2.42 2.72
N GLY A 92 10.73 -3.22 3.29
CA GLY A 92 11.06 -4.21 4.31
C GLY A 92 11.73 -5.45 3.72
N VAL A 93 11.04 -6.59 3.75
CA VAL A 93 11.55 -7.86 3.17
C VAL A 93 11.95 -7.73 1.69
N GLY A 94 11.32 -6.80 0.95
CA GLY A 94 11.65 -6.54 -0.45
C GLY A 94 12.96 -5.80 -0.69
N GLY A 95 13.55 -5.20 0.35
CA GLY A 95 14.85 -4.52 0.30
C GLY A 95 14.92 -3.33 -0.66
N PHE A 96 13.77 -2.78 -1.09
CA PHE A 96 13.77 -1.64 -2.02
C PHE A 96 14.25 -0.36 -1.31
N PRO A 97 15.10 0.47 -1.94
CA PRO A 97 15.60 1.70 -1.32
C PRO A 97 14.46 2.64 -0.91
N ILE A 98 14.49 3.14 0.32
CA ILE A 98 13.41 3.95 0.90
C ILE A 98 13.21 5.28 0.17
N GLY A 99 14.29 5.92 -0.32
CA GLY A 99 14.22 7.14 -1.12
C GLY A 99 13.53 6.94 -2.47
N GLU A 100 13.89 5.87 -3.18
CA GLU A 100 13.22 5.53 -4.44
C GLU A 100 11.75 5.14 -4.21
N CYS A 101 11.46 4.42 -3.11
CA CYS A 101 10.10 4.07 -2.72
C CYS A 101 9.23 5.33 -2.55
N ALA A 102 9.74 6.32 -1.80
CA ALA A 102 9.05 7.58 -1.56
C ALA A 102 8.70 8.27 -2.88
N ASN A 103 9.68 8.45 -3.77
CA ASN A 103 9.47 9.10 -5.06
C ASN A 103 8.41 8.39 -5.91
N VAL A 104 8.50 7.07 -6.04
CA VAL A 104 7.57 6.26 -6.84
C VAL A 104 6.14 6.34 -6.29
N MET A 105 5.99 6.21 -4.97
CA MET A 105 4.67 6.21 -4.35
C MET A 105 4.02 7.61 -4.37
N LEU A 106 4.79 8.67 -4.11
CA LEU A 106 4.30 10.05 -4.15
C LEU A 106 3.89 10.46 -5.56
N GLN A 107 4.70 10.10 -6.57
CA GLN A 107 4.34 10.35 -7.97
C GLN A 107 3.02 9.67 -8.33
N ALA A 108 2.82 8.40 -7.94
CA ALA A 108 1.57 7.69 -8.19
C ALA A 108 0.36 8.36 -7.51
N VAL A 109 0.53 8.89 -6.30
CA VAL A 109 -0.53 9.65 -5.60
C VAL A 109 -0.84 10.95 -6.34
N ARG A 110 0.17 11.69 -6.78
CA ARG A 110 -0.02 12.95 -7.50
C ARG A 110 -0.71 12.76 -8.83
N ASP A 111 -0.28 11.77 -9.61
CA ASP A 111 -0.91 11.46 -10.90
C ASP A 111 -2.40 11.11 -10.70
N HIS A 112 -2.71 10.35 -9.65
CA HIS A 112 -4.09 9.98 -9.32
C HIS A 112 -4.93 11.17 -8.83
N VAL A 113 -4.34 12.13 -8.10
CA VAL A 113 -5.04 13.36 -7.69
C VAL A 113 -5.23 14.31 -8.88
N ALA A 114 -4.21 14.43 -9.74
CA ALA A 114 -4.22 15.31 -10.91
C ALA A 114 -5.24 14.86 -11.98
N SER A 115 -5.66 13.59 -11.99
CA SER A 115 -6.74 13.13 -12.87
C SER A 115 -8.10 13.77 -12.55
N GLY A 116 -8.29 14.30 -11.34
CA GLY A 116 -9.52 14.98 -10.92
C GLY A 116 -10.68 14.04 -10.56
N GLU A 117 -10.49 12.73 -10.60
CA GLU A 117 -11.57 11.73 -10.42
C GLU A 117 -11.60 11.09 -9.02
N THR A 118 -10.74 11.53 -8.10
CA THR A 118 -10.58 10.88 -6.80
C THR A 118 -11.53 11.41 -5.71
N PRO A 119 -12.23 10.52 -4.96
CA PRO A 119 -13.00 10.89 -3.77
C PRO A 119 -12.12 11.13 -2.53
N LEU A 120 -10.82 10.79 -2.62
CA LEU A 120 -9.87 10.91 -1.52
C LEU A 120 -9.68 12.38 -1.13
N ARG A 121 -9.78 12.65 0.17
CA ARG A 121 -9.46 13.92 0.82
C ARG A 121 -8.14 13.87 1.57
N GLU A 122 -7.67 12.66 1.88
CA GLU A 122 -6.47 12.45 2.68
C GLU A 122 -5.73 11.17 2.25
N VAL A 123 -4.43 11.30 1.99
CA VAL A 123 -3.50 10.17 1.83
C VAL A 123 -2.44 10.28 2.91
N ARG A 124 -2.32 9.26 3.78
CA ARG A 124 -1.28 9.23 4.82
C ARG A 124 -0.22 8.19 4.51
N PHE A 125 1.05 8.59 4.62
CA PHE A 125 2.16 7.63 4.68
C PHE A 125 2.49 7.34 6.14
N VAL A 126 2.21 6.10 6.60
CA VAL A 126 2.45 5.64 7.97
C VAL A 126 3.74 4.83 7.99
N LEU A 127 4.80 5.46 8.47
CA LEU A 127 6.17 5.01 8.26
C LEU A 127 6.78 4.49 9.56
N PHE A 128 7.50 3.38 9.47
CA PHE A 128 8.16 2.76 10.61
C PHE A 128 9.59 3.29 10.73
N GLY A 129 9.85 4.04 11.81
CA GLY A 129 11.17 4.62 12.10
C GLY A 129 11.36 6.04 11.56
N ARG A 130 12.33 6.74 12.16
CA ARG A 130 12.63 8.15 11.86
C ARG A 130 13.17 8.34 10.43
N GLU A 131 14.08 7.49 10.00
CA GLU A 131 14.70 7.58 8.66
C GLU A 131 13.66 7.53 7.53
N ALA A 132 12.72 6.59 7.61
CA ALA A 132 11.65 6.49 6.63
C ALA A 132 10.76 7.75 6.65
N TYR A 133 10.40 8.23 7.84
CA TYR A 133 9.64 9.47 7.99
C TYR A 133 10.35 10.67 7.36
N GLU A 134 11.62 10.90 7.70
CA GLU A 134 12.41 12.01 7.18
C GLU A 134 12.57 11.92 5.66
N THR A 135 12.75 10.71 5.13
CA THR A 135 12.85 10.48 3.68
C THR A 135 11.58 10.89 2.93
N PHE A 136 10.41 10.43 3.39
CA PHE A 136 9.14 10.80 2.77
C PHE A 136 8.81 12.28 2.98
N ALA A 137 9.12 12.83 4.15
CA ALA A 137 8.90 14.25 4.43
C ALA A 137 9.74 15.15 3.52
N ALA A 138 11.02 14.80 3.31
CA ALA A 138 11.89 15.50 2.38
C ALA A 138 11.40 15.39 0.93
N ALA A 139 10.93 14.22 0.50
CA ALA A 139 10.38 14.04 -0.84
C ALA A 139 9.14 14.94 -1.07
N ILE A 140 8.20 14.98 -0.12
CA ILE A 140 7.02 15.85 -0.18
C ILE A 140 7.43 17.34 -0.23
N ALA A 141 8.41 17.75 0.61
CA ALA A 141 8.87 19.14 0.67
C ALA A 141 9.52 19.61 -0.64
N ASN A 142 10.16 18.69 -1.38
CA ASN A 142 10.80 18.98 -2.66
C ASN A 142 9.83 19.04 -3.84
N GLY A 143 8.51 19.06 -3.58
CA GLY A 143 7.50 19.12 -4.62
C GLY A 143 7.44 17.84 -5.45
N LEU A 144 7.84 16.70 -4.86
CA LEU A 144 7.45 15.37 -5.30
C LEU A 144 6.12 14.94 -4.70
#